data_AF-X1IZI5-F1
#
_entry.id   AF-X1IZI5-F1
#
_cell.length_a   1.000
_cell.length_b   1.000
_cell.length_c   1.000
_cell.angle_alpha   90.00
_cell.angle_beta   90.00
_cell.angle_gamma   90.00
#
_symmetry.space_group_name_H-M   'P 1'
#
loop_
_entity.id
_entity.type
_entity.pdbx_description
1 polymer ?
#
loop_
_entity_poly.entity_id
_entity_poly.type
_entity_poly.pdbx_seq_one_letter_code
_entity_poly.pdbx_strand_id
1 'polypeptide(L)' 'DLAYGFFTPLQGFMGKADVESVCERTTLANGTLWPIPIIFDNAIEIDLY' A
#
# COMPACT_ATOMS: atom_id res chain seq x y z
N ASP A 1 8.11 -13.09 -6.11
CA ASP A 1 8.29 -11.64 -5.90
C ASP A 1 6.99 -10.93 -6.27
N LEU A 2 6.54 -9.93 -5.50
CA LEU A 2 5.11 -9.53 -5.38
C LEU A 2 4.42 -9.09 -6.68
N ALA A 3 5.12 -8.93 -7.82
CA ALA A 3 4.51 -9.08 -9.16
C ALA A 3 5.51 -9.13 -10.35
N TYR A 4 6.64 -9.84 -10.29
CA TYR A 4 7.67 -9.76 -11.37
C TYR A 4 8.18 -8.33 -11.67
N GLY A 5 8.12 -7.42 -10.68
CA GLY A 5 8.55 -6.02 -10.84
C GLY A 5 7.44 -5.05 -11.26
N PHE A 6 6.21 -5.51 -11.48
CA PHE A 6 5.07 -4.62 -11.78
C PHE A 6 4.79 -3.59 -10.68
N PHE A 7 5.18 -3.92 -9.44
CA PHE A 7 5.00 -3.05 -8.29
C PHE A 7 6.26 -2.28 -7.90
N THR A 8 7.36 -2.38 -8.65
CA THR A 8 8.55 -1.55 -8.42
C THR A 8 8.17 -0.07 -8.57
N PRO A 9 8.39 0.79 -7.56
CA PRO A 9 9.40 0.69 -6.48
C PRO A 9 8.92 0.13 -5.13
N LEU A 10 7.66 -0.30 -4.98
CA LEU A 10 7.14 -0.84 -3.73
C LEU A 10 7.90 -2.13 -3.34
N GLN A 11 8.49 -2.10 -2.16
CA GLN A 11 9.19 -3.25 -1.55
C GLN A 11 8.28 -4.06 -0.61
N GLY A 12 6.99 -3.70 -0.52
CA GLY A 12 5.99 -4.31 0.35
C GLY A 12 4.64 -3.61 0.25
N PHE A 13 3.71 -3.96 1.15
CA PHE A 13 2.42 -3.27 1.26
C PHE A 13 2.59 -1.84 1.79
N MET A 14 1.70 -0.95 1.35
CA MET A 14 1.70 0.45 1.77
C MET A 14 1.38 0.60 3.26
N GLY A 15 2.13 1.45 3.94
CA GLY A 15 1.78 1.95 5.27
C GLY A 15 0.75 3.08 5.21
N LYS A 16 0.23 3.51 6.36
CA LYS A 16 -0.81 4.55 6.46
C LYS A 16 -0.49 5.82 5.68
N ALA A 17 0.74 6.33 5.77
CA ALA A 17 1.16 7.56 5.09
C ALA A 17 1.15 7.44 3.55
N ASP A 18 1.51 6.28 3.01
CA ASP A 18 1.44 6.03 1.58
C ASP A 18 -0.02 5.93 1.12
N VAL A 19 -0.88 5.26 1.90
CA VAL A 19 -2.31 5.15 1.60
C VAL A 19 -2.99 6.53 1.60
N GLU A 20 -2.73 7.35 2.61
CA GLU A 20 -3.26 8.72 2.70
C GLU A 20 -2.79 9.56 1.51
N SER A 21 -1.49 9.50 1.19
CA SER A 21 -0.92 10.24 0.06
C SER A 21 -1.49 9.79 -1.30
N VAL A 22 -1.73 8.49 -1.48
CA VAL A 22 -2.32 7.96 -2.72
C VAL A 22 -3.78 8.39 -2.84
N CYS A 23 -4.55 8.33 -1.76
CA CYS A 23 -5.95 8.77 -1.74
C CYS A 23 -6.11 10.28 -2.00
N GLU A 24 -5.22 11.11 -1.48
CA GLU A 24 -5.30 12.57 -1.60
C GLU A 24 -4.66 13.11 -2.88
N ARG A 25 -3.48 12.58 -3.23
CA ARG A 25 -2.57 13.18 -4.22
C ARG A 25 -2.20 12.23 -5.34
N THR A 26 -2.70 11.00 -5.34
CA THR A 26 -2.32 9.95 -6.31
C THR A 26 -0.81 9.69 -6.36
N THR A 27 -0.12 9.92 -5.25
CA THR A 27 1.32 9.69 -5.11
C THR A 27 1.65 8.94 -3.83
N LEU A 28 2.71 8.14 -3.86
CA LEU A 28 3.33 7.64 -2.63
C LEU A 28 3.89 8.81 -1.80
N ALA A 29 4.21 8.56 -0.53
CA ALA A 29 4.77 9.60 0.35
C ALA A 29 6.09 10.19 -0.19
N ASN A 30 6.85 9.42 -0.97
CA ASN A 30 8.08 9.88 -1.63
C ASN A 30 7.85 10.67 -2.93
N GLY A 31 6.60 10.96 -3.31
CA GLY A 31 6.25 11.72 -4.51
C GLY A 31 6.15 10.89 -5.80
N THR A 32 6.37 9.58 -5.75
CA THR A 32 6.19 8.69 -6.91
C THR A 32 4.71 8.65 -7.29
N LEU A 33 4.39 8.88 -8.57
CA LEU A 33 3.03 8.75 -9.09
C LEU A 33 2.53 7.32 -8.91
N TRP A 34 1.44 7.15 -8.17
CA TRP A 34 0.89 5.84 -7.85
C TRP A 34 -0.61 5.95 -7.51
N PRO A 35 -1.51 5.63 -8.45
CA PRO A 35 -2.95 5.84 -8.26
C PRO A 35 -3.69 4.68 -7.58
N ILE A 36 -3.06 3.52 -7.37
CA ILE A 36 -3.73 2.30 -6.89
C ILE A 36 -3.16 1.90 -5.53
N PRO A 37 -3.90 2.03 -4.41
CA PRO A 37 -3.38 1.62 -3.11
C PRO A 37 -3.15 0.11 -3.06
N ILE A 38 -1.97 -0.31 -2.60
CA ILE A 38 -1.59 -1.71 -2.41
C ILE A 38 -1.48 -1.97 -0.91
N ILE A 39 -2.57 -2.42 -0.30
CA ILE A 39 -2.67 -2.65 1.15
C ILE A 39 -2.91 -4.13 1.45
N PHE A 40 -2.42 -4.60 2.59
CA PHE A 40 -2.80 -5.88 3.17
C PHE A 40 -3.66 -5.61 4.39
N ASP A 41 -4.95 -5.83 4.24
CA ASP A 41 -5.92 -5.69 5.33
C ASP A 41 -6.18 -7.06 5.94
N ASN A 42 -5.71 -7.27 7.17
CA ASN A 42 -6.00 -8.50 7.91
C ASN A 42 -7.31 -8.31 8.70
N ALA A 43 -8.45 -8.44 8.03
CA ALA A 43 -9.77 -8.44 8.67
C ALA A 43 -10.05 -9.67 9.55
N ILE A 44 -9.01 -10.34 10.08
CA ILE A 44 -9.15 -11.39 11.08
C ILE A 44 -9.00 -10.72 12.44
N GLU A 45 -10.11 -10.21 12.95
CA GLU A 45 -10.29 -10.05 14.39
C GLU A 45 -10.26 -11.48 14.95
N ILE A 46 -9.11 -11.91 15.47
CA ILE A 46 -9.08 -13.15 16.26
C ILE A 46 -9.78 -12.78 17.55
N ASP A 47 -11.10 -12.95 17.58
CA ASP A 47 -11.88 -13.09 18.80
C ASP A 47 -11.32 -14.31 19.54
N LEU A 48 -10.22 -14.08 20.26
CA LEU A 48 -9.67 -15.02 21.20
C LEU A 48 -10.70 -15.15 22.32
N TYR A 49 -11.38 -16.31 22.32
CA TYR A 49 -12.17 -16.84 23.42
C TYR A 49 -11.49 -16.63 24.78
#